data_AF-A0A6A7BC63-F1
#
_entry.id   AF-A0A6A7BC63-F1
#
_cell.length_a   1.000
_cell.length_b   1.000
_cell.length_c   1.000
_cell.angle_alpha   90.00
_cell.angle_beta   90.00
_cell.angle_gamma   90.00
#
_symmetry.space_group_name_H-M   'P 1'
#
loop_
_entity.id
_entity.type
_entity.pdbx_description
1 polymer ?
#
loop_
_entity_poly.entity_id
_entity_poly.type
_entity_poly.pdbx_seq_one_letter_code
_entity_poly.pdbx_strand_id
1 'polypeptide(L)'
;MTRQQTANGGPSTHHPRLRNFFHSTVIAKSSHNSEATAKDHRARESTMDDRDSPGSRRSSQLPERNSDNVRRHPAVQYHTLRDDADDDRALVPFEKPPRNHARKRPRMGTGDVVLYTGGQEKATGDFNEVAQFHHELASLKARIHDSELKMNKKDEKIHEKNKAINSLERRSVVKDQKLHESDREKDVLKEKIHDLEGTILHMGKEKHAHEREIDKYKELAVELNATILHCNEEILQTRNRAARENAGLKQRVESLQVQLITERSRIAYLEKQRTSTHVPDPPIANEQTYRHPSAPHERIYVPYWKPKRTPVGAEGKVKPKVYGSNAYWDLGLCRVHFATTGVCRNIHCEYRHDVLTSLERSYMDSLGEPGRDFLTRIDYLFRLKGLA
;
A
#
# COMPACT_ATOMS: atom_id res chain seq x y z
N MET A 1 48.46 -32.48 -56.74
CA MET A 1 49.01 -31.62 -55.66
C MET A 1 47.92 -31.49 -54.60
N THR A 2 47.96 -32.36 -53.58
CA THR A 2 48.26 -32.09 -52.14
C THR A 2 46.93 -31.97 -51.35
N ARG A 3 46.47 -33.01 -50.60
CA ARG A 3 46.69 -33.31 -49.14
C ARG A 3 46.34 -32.11 -48.23
N GLN A 4 45.60 -32.16 -47.11
CA GLN A 4 45.40 -33.08 -45.96
C GLN A 4 44.13 -32.61 -45.18
N GLN A 5 43.28 -33.44 -44.51
CA GLN A 5 43.37 -33.98 -43.11
C GLN A 5 43.67 -32.89 -42.04
N THR A 6 43.12 -32.78 -40.82
CA THR A 6 42.33 -33.59 -39.85
C THR A 6 42.02 -32.68 -38.63
N ALA A 7 40.83 -32.76 -37.99
CA ALA A 7 40.53 -33.38 -36.68
C ALA A 7 40.52 -32.48 -35.41
N ASN A 8 39.42 -32.61 -34.66
CA ASN A 8 39.22 -32.81 -33.21
C ASN A 8 39.97 -31.94 -32.17
N GLY A 9 39.19 -31.24 -31.34
CA GLY A 9 39.57 -30.79 -30.01
C GLY A 9 38.36 -30.75 -29.07
N GLY A 10 38.31 -31.67 -28.09
CA GLY A 10 37.29 -31.70 -27.03
C GLY A 10 37.66 -30.81 -25.83
N PRO A 11 36.69 -30.46 -24.95
CA PRO A 11 36.95 -29.63 -23.80
C PRO A 11 37.42 -30.42 -22.56
N SER A 12 38.38 -29.78 -21.88
CA SER A 12 39.16 -30.20 -20.74
C SER A 12 38.36 -30.24 -19.42
N THR A 13 38.54 -31.32 -18.67
CA THR A 13 38.15 -31.46 -17.26
C THR A 13 39.23 -30.84 -16.36
N HIS A 14 38.89 -29.77 -15.63
CA HIS A 14 39.71 -29.28 -14.51
C HIS A 14 38.85 -29.13 -13.25
N HIS A 15 39.15 -29.97 -12.25
CA HIS A 15 38.91 -29.72 -10.84
C HIS A 15 39.84 -28.60 -10.34
N PRO A 16 39.39 -27.84 -9.32
CA PRO A 16 40.24 -27.72 -8.13
C PRO A 16 39.51 -27.92 -6.80
N ARG A 17 40.32 -28.34 -5.84
CA ARG A 17 40.05 -28.65 -4.43
C ARG A 17 39.80 -27.39 -3.57
N LEU A 18 38.89 -27.56 -2.61
CA LEU A 18 38.93 -27.16 -1.19
C LEU A 18 39.59 -25.83 -0.79
N ARG A 19 38.81 -24.95 -0.13
CA ARG A 19 39.26 -24.22 1.07
C ARG A 19 38.08 -23.82 1.96
N ASN A 20 38.04 -24.42 3.15
CA ASN A 20 37.26 -23.99 4.29
C ASN A 20 37.77 -22.63 4.78
N PHE A 21 36.87 -21.67 5.00
CA PHE A 21 37.15 -20.50 5.83
C PHE A 21 35.99 -20.28 6.80
N PHE A 22 36.32 -20.37 8.08
CA PHE A 22 35.47 -19.97 9.21
C PHE A 22 35.20 -18.46 9.14
N HIS A 23 33.94 -18.06 9.21
CA HIS A 23 33.58 -16.68 9.57
C HIS A 23 33.51 -16.57 11.10
N SER A 24 34.53 -15.94 11.68
CA SER A 24 34.47 -15.42 13.05
C SER A 24 33.75 -14.08 13.06
N THR A 25 32.71 -14.02 13.89
CA THR A 25 31.93 -12.85 14.26
C THR A 25 32.81 -11.83 14.99
N VAL A 26 32.90 -10.60 14.48
CA VAL A 26 33.45 -9.45 15.24
C VAL A 26 32.30 -8.53 15.61
N ILE A 27 31.99 -8.52 16.90
CA ILE A 27 31.11 -7.56 17.55
C ILE A 27 31.96 -6.32 17.87
N ALA A 28 31.76 -5.22 17.15
CA ALA A 28 32.34 -3.93 17.51
C ALA A 28 31.25 -3.04 18.13
N LYS A 29 31.37 -2.84 19.45
CA LYS A 29 30.66 -1.83 20.23
C LYS A 29 31.27 -0.45 19.90
N SER A 30 30.48 0.52 19.47
CA SER A 30 30.90 1.93 19.47
C SER A 30 30.24 2.64 20.65
N SER A 31 31.04 2.92 21.68
CA SER A 31 30.72 3.80 22.80
C SER A 31 31.14 5.23 22.52
N HIS A 32 30.37 6.14 23.10
CA HIS A 32 30.44 7.59 23.15
C HIS A 32 31.77 8.26 23.55
N ASN A 33 31.80 9.57 23.26
CA ASN A 33 32.57 10.70 23.86
C ASN A 33 34.00 10.89 23.34
N SER A 34 34.55 12.10 23.14
CA SER A 34 34.22 13.48 23.58
C SER A 34 35.17 14.48 22.89
N GLU A 35 34.77 15.77 22.85
CA GLU A 35 35.63 16.99 22.88
C GLU A 35 36.64 17.23 21.73
N ALA A 36 36.99 18.42 21.28
CA ALA A 36 36.70 19.82 21.59
C ALA A 36 37.21 20.67 20.40
N THR A 37 36.74 21.90 20.23
CA THR A 37 37.54 23.15 20.17
C THR A 37 36.78 24.29 19.49
N ALA A 38 36.99 25.48 20.04
CA ALA A 38 36.31 26.73 19.75
C ALA A 38 37.19 27.68 18.91
N LYS A 39 36.55 28.79 18.47
CA LYS A 39 37.12 30.07 17.94
C LYS A 39 37.57 30.03 16.47
N ASP A 40 37.39 31.06 15.62
CA ASP A 40 37.02 32.46 15.81
C ASP A 40 36.66 33.11 14.43
N HIS A 41 36.09 34.32 14.49
CA HIS A 41 36.09 35.40 13.47
C HIS A 41 35.11 35.49 12.26
N ARG A 42 34.11 36.39 12.46
CA ARG A 42 33.75 37.62 11.70
C ARG A 42 33.87 37.69 10.16
N ALA A 43 32.71 37.97 9.53
CA ALA A 43 32.42 39.10 8.61
C ALA A 43 30.88 39.10 8.40
N ARG A 44 30.04 40.06 8.82
CA ARG A 44 29.81 41.48 8.39
C ARG A 44 29.75 41.70 6.88
N GLU A 45 28.52 41.74 6.36
CA GLU A 45 27.93 42.63 5.33
C GLU A 45 26.42 42.29 5.30
N SER A 46 25.46 43.10 5.76
CA SER A 46 24.99 44.43 5.33
C SER A 46 24.43 44.46 3.90
N THR A 47 23.10 44.39 3.76
CA THR A 47 22.23 45.21 2.88
C THR A 47 20.77 44.73 3.04
N MET A 48 19.95 45.51 3.75
CA MET A 48 18.91 46.42 3.25
C MET A 48 17.59 45.72 2.87
N ASP A 49 16.56 45.98 3.71
CA ASP A 49 15.21 46.49 3.42
C ASP A 49 14.73 46.37 1.94
N ASP A 50 13.51 45.96 1.59
CA ASP A 50 12.22 46.46 2.08
C ASP A 50 11.07 45.64 1.41
N ARG A 51 10.00 45.42 2.19
CA ARG A 51 8.57 45.57 1.85
C ARG A 51 7.84 44.75 0.76
N ASP A 52 6.73 44.20 1.26
CA ASP A 52 5.37 44.20 0.71
C ASP A 52 5.05 43.37 -0.54
N SER A 53 4.43 42.20 -0.34
CA SER A 53 3.02 42.05 -0.76
C SER A 53 2.32 40.81 -0.20
N PRO A 54 0.99 40.89 0.02
CA PRO A 54 0.24 39.93 0.82
C PRO A 54 -0.53 38.89 -0.02
N GLY A 55 -0.84 37.77 0.63
CA GLY A 55 -2.16 37.14 0.53
C GLY A 55 -2.51 36.40 -0.76
N SER A 56 -2.35 35.07 -0.74
CA SER A 56 -3.32 34.19 -1.41
C SER A 56 -3.46 32.87 -0.66
N ARG A 57 -4.40 32.86 0.29
CA ARG A 57 -4.97 31.63 0.86
C ARG A 57 -5.94 31.04 -0.16
N ARG A 58 -5.58 29.91 -0.76
CA ARG A 58 -6.51 28.88 -1.26
C ARG A 58 -6.11 27.62 -0.49
N SER A 59 -6.84 27.16 0.53
CA SER A 59 -8.18 26.57 0.49
C SER A 59 -8.37 25.65 -0.71
N SER A 60 -7.78 24.47 -0.62
CA SER A 60 -8.24 23.27 -1.30
C SER A 60 -8.54 22.23 -0.22
N GLN A 61 -9.82 22.21 0.16
CA GLN A 61 -10.47 21.11 0.84
C GLN A 61 -10.27 19.84 0.03
N LEU A 62 -9.66 18.83 0.63
CA LEU A 62 -9.72 17.45 0.15
C LEU A 62 -10.99 16.82 0.73
N PRO A 63 -11.75 16.05 -0.05
CA PRO A 63 -12.99 15.44 0.43
C PRO A 63 -12.66 14.28 1.38
N GLU A 64 -13.31 14.31 2.54
CA GLU A 64 -13.45 13.18 3.46
C GLU A 64 -14.02 11.97 2.69
N ARG A 65 -13.21 10.92 2.56
CA ARG A 65 -13.70 9.60 2.18
C ARG A 65 -14.35 8.97 3.41
N ASN A 66 -15.68 9.03 3.44
CA ASN A 66 -16.51 8.07 4.14
C ASN A 66 -16.05 6.65 3.79
N SER A 67 -15.59 5.91 4.79
CA SER A 67 -15.44 4.47 4.75
C SER A 67 -16.08 3.90 6.01
N ASP A 68 -17.39 4.13 6.13
CA ASP A 68 -18.28 3.23 6.84
C ASP A 68 -18.29 1.89 6.10
N ASN A 69 -17.48 0.95 6.56
CA ASN A 69 -17.79 -0.46 6.36
C ASN A 69 -17.42 -1.23 7.62
N VAL A 70 -18.37 -1.13 8.55
CA VAL A 70 -18.56 -1.98 9.72
C VAL A 70 -18.53 -3.44 9.28
N ARG A 71 -17.35 -4.07 9.36
CA ARG A 71 -17.23 -5.53 9.34
C ARG A 71 -17.67 -6.03 10.70
N ARG A 72 -18.93 -6.46 10.72
CA ARG A 72 -19.60 -7.17 11.81
C ARG A 72 -18.69 -8.31 12.32
N HIS A 73 -18.35 -8.22 13.61
CA HIS A 73 -17.98 -9.38 14.41
C HIS A 73 -19.12 -10.40 14.35
N PRO A 74 -18.86 -11.68 14.06
CA PRO A 74 -19.80 -12.72 14.43
C PRO A 74 -19.75 -12.86 15.96
N ALA A 75 -20.89 -12.57 16.58
CA ALA A 75 -21.17 -12.92 17.96
C ALA A 75 -20.98 -14.43 18.14
N VAL A 76 -20.00 -14.83 18.95
CA VAL A 76 -19.95 -16.18 19.50
C VAL A 76 -21.04 -16.23 20.56
N GLN A 77 -22.21 -16.72 20.15
CA GLN A 77 -23.32 -17.02 21.04
C GLN A 77 -22.88 -18.13 21.99
N TYR A 78 -23.01 -17.85 23.28
CA TYR A 78 -23.02 -18.85 24.34
C TYR A 78 -24.23 -19.77 24.14
N HIS A 79 -24.01 -20.93 23.51
CA HIS A 79 -24.92 -22.06 23.66
C HIS A 79 -24.56 -22.79 24.95
N THR A 80 -25.33 -22.49 25.99
CA THR A 80 -25.51 -23.36 27.15
C THR A 80 -26.32 -24.57 26.69
N LEU A 81 -25.64 -25.61 26.24
CA LEU A 81 -26.23 -26.95 26.18
C LEU A 81 -26.15 -27.54 27.60
N ARG A 82 -27.27 -27.38 28.31
CA ARG A 82 -27.71 -28.34 29.32
C ARG A 82 -28.07 -29.61 28.56
N ASP A 83 -27.21 -30.60 28.64
CA ASP A 83 -27.62 -31.98 28.43
C ASP A 83 -27.94 -32.57 29.80
N ASP A 84 -29.24 -32.74 30.00
CA ASP A 84 -29.82 -33.68 30.93
C ASP A 84 -29.30 -35.07 30.57
N ALA A 85 -28.44 -35.64 31.42
CA ALA A 85 -28.15 -37.06 31.42
C ALA A 85 -28.78 -37.64 32.68
N ASP A 86 -29.91 -38.29 32.41
CA ASP A 86 -30.72 -39.07 33.33
C ASP A 86 -29.90 -40.01 34.20
N ASP A 87 -30.37 -40.08 35.44
CA ASP A 87 -30.36 -41.26 36.30
C ASP A 87 -30.35 -42.57 35.50
N ASP A 88 -29.32 -43.40 35.72
CA ASP A 88 -29.55 -44.82 36.00
C ASP A 88 -28.26 -45.57 36.36
N ARG A 89 -28.34 -46.27 37.50
CA ARG A 89 -27.56 -47.48 37.89
C ARG A 89 -26.08 -47.27 38.21
N ALA A 90 -25.53 -47.74 39.33
CA ALA A 90 -25.96 -48.78 40.24
C ALA A 90 -25.44 -48.46 41.64
N LEU A 91 -26.36 -48.29 42.59
CA LEU A 91 -26.07 -48.44 44.01
C LEU A 91 -25.65 -49.90 44.23
N VAL A 92 -24.35 -50.13 44.35
CA VAL A 92 -23.82 -51.38 44.87
C VAL A 92 -24.39 -51.54 46.29
N PRO A 93 -25.05 -52.67 46.62
CA PRO A 93 -25.54 -52.87 47.97
C PRO A 93 -24.35 -52.87 48.91
N PHE A 94 -24.35 -51.96 49.88
CA PHE A 94 -23.57 -52.14 51.10
C PHE A 94 -24.00 -53.48 51.71
N GLU A 95 -23.21 -54.53 51.47
CA GLU A 95 -23.26 -55.74 52.28
C GLU A 95 -22.92 -55.32 53.71
N LYS A 96 -23.99 -55.15 54.49
CA LYS A 96 -23.90 -55.09 55.95
C LYS A 96 -23.07 -56.29 56.39
N PRO A 97 -21.98 -56.11 57.15
CA PRO A 97 -21.37 -57.25 57.81
C PRO A 97 -22.46 -57.89 58.69
N PRO A 98 -22.59 -59.22 58.68
CA PRO A 98 -23.62 -59.90 59.45
C PRO A 98 -23.49 -59.48 60.92
N ARG A 99 -24.61 -59.04 61.49
CA ARG A 99 -24.79 -58.97 62.94
C ARG A 99 -24.38 -60.35 63.45
N ASN A 100 -23.19 -60.42 64.07
CA ASN A 100 -22.79 -61.61 64.80
C ASN A 100 -23.90 -61.90 65.79
N HIS A 101 -24.63 -62.97 65.49
CA HIS A 101 -25.62 -63.54 66.37
C HIS A 101 -25.01 -63.60 67.75
N ALA A 102 -25.76 -63.03 68.70
CA ALA A 102 -25.61 -63.30 70.11
C ALA A 102 -25.20 -64.77 70.26
N ARG A 103 -23.96 -65.01 70.74
CA ARG A 103 -23.59 -66.29 71.30
C ARG A 103 -24.60 -66.52 72.42
N LYS A 104 -25.67 -67.25 72.10
CA LYS A 104 -26.48 -67.98 73.06
C LYS A 104 -25.46 -68.77 73.87
N ARG A 105 -25.23 -68.32 75.10
CA ARG A 105 -24.63 -69.16 76.12
C ARG A 105 -25.41 -70.49 76.09
N PRO A 106 -24.77 -71.65 75.97
CA PRO A 106 -25.46 -72.86 76.35
C PRO A 106 -25.84 -72.65 77.83
N ARG A 107 -27.15 -72.64 78.09
CA ARG A 107 -27.70 -72.99 79.41
C ARG A 107 -27.07 -74.34 79.72
N MET A 108 -26.04 -74.37 80.55
CA MET A 108 -25.68 -75.57 81.27
C MET A 108 -26.94 -75.94 82.04
N GLY A 109 -27.57 -77.03 81.60
CA GLY A 109 -28.70 -77.61 82.29
C GLY A 109 -28.32 -77.79 83.74
N THR A 110 -29.25 -77.43 84.61
CA THR A 110 -29.38 -77.97 85.95
C THR A 110 -29.40 -79.49 85.80
N GLY A 111 -28.21 -80.10 85.83
CA GLY A 111 -28.05 -81.53 85.95
C GLY A 111 -28.49 -81.91 87.35
N ASP A 112 -29.51 -82.76 87.42
CA ASP A 112 -30.08 -83.29 88.63
C ASP A 112 -28.98 -83.81 89.56
N VAL A 113 -29.06 -83.33 90.80
CA VAL A 113 -28.33 -83.87 91.93
C VAL A 113 -28.89 -85.26 92.21
N VAL A 114 -28.28 -86.29 91.66
CA VAL A 114 -28.51 -87.67 92.11
C VAL A 114 -27.77 -87.84 93.44
N LEU A 115 -28.56 -87.80 94.52
CA LEU A 115 -28.18 -88.25 95.84
C LEU A 115 -27.85 -89.76 95.78
N TYR A 116 -26.58 -90.10 95.63
CA TYR A 116 -26.09 -91.43 96.01
C TYR A 116 -25.75 -91.40 97.51
N THR A 117 -26.74 -91.75 98.32
CA THR A 117 -26.54 -92.24 99.68
C THR A 117 -26.21 -93.72 99.62
N GLY A 118 -25.10 -94.14 100.22
CA GLY A 118 -24.87 -95.55 100.53
C GLY A 118 -23.45 -96.01 100.18
N GLY A 119 -22.64 -96.20 101.22
CA GLY A 119 -21.30 -96.75 101.08
C GLY A 119 -20.39 -96.35 102.22
N GLN A 120 -20.79 -96.64 103.47
CA GLN A 120 -19.84 -96.75 104.57
C GLN A 120 -18.96 -97.97 104.29
N GLU A 121 -17.80 -97.75 103.68
CA GLU A 121 -16.70 -98.68 103.78
C GLU A 121 -15.50 -97.98 104.42
N LYS A 122 -15.11 -98.54 105.56
CA LYS A 122 -13.90 -98.23 106.30
C LYS A 122 -12.71 -98.48 105.38
N ALA A 123 -12.09 -97.42 104.90
CA ALA A 123 -10.72 -97.45 104.41
C ALA A 123 -9.96 -96.31 105.09
N THR A 124 -9.49 -96.57 106.30
CA THR A 124 -8.29 -95.91 106.84
C THR A 124 -7.12 -96.33 105.96
N GLY A 125 -6.92 -95.60 104.86
CA GLY A 125 -5.85 -95.77 103.88
C GLY A 125 -5.66 -94.44 103.15
N ASP A 126 -4.54 -93.78 103.44
CA ASP A 126 -3.94 -92.64 102.74
C ASP A 126 -4.78 -91.38 102.46
N PHE A 127 -5.11 -90.66 103.54
CA PHE A 127 -5.39 -89.20 103.49
C PHE A 127 -4.30 -88.39 102.76
N ASN A 128 -3.08 -88.95 102.64
CA ASN A 128 -1.99 -88.37 101.85
C ASN A 128 -2.27 -88.37 100.33
N GLU A 129 -2.89 -89.41 99.77
CA GLU A 129 -3.16 -89.48 98.33
C GLU A 129 -4.25 -88.48 97.92
N VAL A 130 -5.32 -88.35 98.71
CA VAL A 130 -6.39 -87.38 98.46
C VAL A 130 -5.87 -85.94 98.58
N ALA A 131 -5.01 -85.65 99.56
CA ALA A 131 -4.35 -84.36 99.69
C ALA A 131 -3.39 -84.07 98.52
N GLN A 132 -2.68 -85.09 98.03
CA GLN A 132 -1.80 -85.00 96.86
C GLN A 132 -2.60 -84.69 95.58
N PHE A 133 -3.71 -85.38 95.33
CA PHE A 133 -4.60 -85.07 94.20
C PHE A 133 -5.20 -83.66 94.31
N HIS A 134 -5.56 -83.20 95.50
CA HIS A 134 -6.01 -81.82 95.69
C HIS A 134 -4.91 -80.79 95.39
N HIS A 135 -3.66 -81.07 95.78
CA HIS A 135 -2.52 -80.22 95.47
C HIS A 135 -2.21 -80.20 93.97
N GLU A 136 -2.24 -81.35 93.31
CA GLU A 136 -2.07 -81.48 91.85
C GLU A 136 -3.19 -80.76 91.08
N LEU A 137 -4.43 -80.87 91.53
CA LEU A 137 -5.59 -80.22 90.92
C LEU A 137 -5.54 -78.69 91.11
N ALA A 138 -5.08 -78.22 92.28
CA ALA A 138 -4.82 -76.80 92.52
C ALA A 138 -3.68 -76.26 91.62
N SER A 139 -2.59 -77.01 91.47
CA SER A 139 -1.47 -76.69 90.57
C SER A 139 -1.90 -76.63 89.10
N LEU A 140 -2.72 -77.59 88.66
CA LEU A 140 -3.26 -77.63 87.31
C LEU A 140 -4.18 -76.43 87.05
N LYS A 141 -5.06 -76.08 88.00
CA LYS A 141 -5.92 -74.88 87.92
C LYS A 141 -5.10 -73.58 87.83
N ALA A 142 -4.04 -73.46 88.62
CA ALA A 142 -3.15 -72.30 88.56
C ALA A 142 -2.44 -72.19 87.19
N ARG A 143 -1.99 -73.31 86.62
CA ARG A 143 -1.42 -73.36 85.27
C ARG A 143 -2.43 -73.01 84.19
N ILE A 144 -3.67 -73.48 84.30
CA ILE A 144 -4.75 -73.14 83.36
C ILE A 144 -5.00 -71.63 83.41
N HIS A 145 -5.15 -71.06 84.61
CA HIS A 145 -5.37 -69.62 84.77
C HIS A 145 -4.19 -68.78 84.23
N ASP A 146 -2.93 -69.17 84.49
CA ASP A 146 -1.76 -68.50 83.91
C ASP A 146 -1.73 -68.62 82.38
N SER A 147 -2.10 -69.78 81.84
CA SER A 147 -2.22 -69.99 80.39
C SER A 147 -3.32 -69.12 79.77
N GLU A 148 -4.49 -69.03 80.40
CA GLU A 148 -5.60 -68.16 79.98
C GLU A 148 -5.19 -66.68 80.00
N LEU A 149 -4.49 -66.24 81.05
CA LEU A 149 -4.00 -64.86 81.16
C LEU A 149 -2.94 -64.55 80.08
N LYS A 150 -2.07 -65.51 79.76
CA LYS A 150 -1.11 -65.41 78.64
C LYS A 150 -1.82 -65.38 77.29
N MET A 151 -2.89 -66.17 77.10
CA MET A 151 -3.71 -66.17 75.90
C MET A 151 -4.42 -64.82 75.71
N ASN A 152 -5.07 -64.30 76.75
CA ASN A 152 -5.73 -63.00 76.72
C ASN A 152 -4.75 -61.87 76.36
N LYS A 153 -3.53 -61.86 76.94
CA LYS A 153 -2.47 -60.91 76.57
C LYS A 153 -2.02 -61.06 75.11
N LYS A 154 -2.02 -62.27 74.55
CA LYS A 154 -1.72 -62.49 73.12
C LYS A 154 -2.85 -61.99 72.25
N ASP A 155 -4.10 -62.23 72.64
CA ASP A 155 -5.28 -61.76 71.90
C ASP A 155 -5.37 -60.23 71.87
N GLU A 156 -5.05 -59.55 72.98
CA GLU A 156 -4.90 -58.08 73.01
C GLU A 156 -3.82 -57.59 72.04
N LYS A 157 -2.65 -58.24 72.02
CA LYS A 157 -1.57 -57.92 71.07
C LYS A 157 -1.98 -58.17 69.62
N ILE A 158 -2.72 -59.24 69.34
CA ILE A 158 -3.26 -59.54 68.01
C ILE A 158 -4.26 -58.44 67.61
N HIS A 159 -5.13 -58.03 68.52
CA HIS A 159 -6.11 -56.98 68.26
C HIS A 159 -5.44 -55.64 67.92
N GLU A 160 -4.39 -55.23 68.65
CA GLU A 160 -3.62 -54.02 68.34
C GLU A 160 -2.86 -54.12 67.02
N LYS A 161 -2.26 -55.28 66.71
CA LYS A 161 -1.65 -55.53 65.40
C LYS A 161 -2.67 -55.44 64.27
N ASN A 162 -3.86 -55.99 64.44
CA ASN A 162 -4.94 -55.91 63.44
C ASN A 162 -5.41 -54.46 63.24
N LYS A 163 -5.49 -53.64 64.30
CA LYS A 163 -5.75 -52.19 64.15
C LYS A 163 -4.65 -51.50 63.34
N ALA A 164 -3.39 -51.82 63.61
CA ALA A 164 -2.26 -51.24 62.86
C ALA A 164 -2.26 -51.67 61.39
N ILE A 165 -2.56 -52.93 61.10
CA ILE A 165 -2.73 -53.47 59.73
C ILE A 165 -3.85 -52.72 59.01
N ASN A 166 -5.04 -52.62 59.61
CA ASN A 166 -6.16 -51.90 59.01
C ASN A 166 -5.85 -50.42 58.73
N SER A 167 -5.06 -49.77 59.60
CA SER A 167 -4.60 -48.40 59.39
C SER A 167 -3.60 -48.28 58.23
N LEU A 168 -2.70 -49.25 58.08
CA LEU A 168 -1.77 -49.33 56.95
C LEU A 168 -2.49 -49.59 55.62
N GLU A 169 -3.45 -50.52 55.61
CA GLU A 169 -4.27 -50.82 54.43
C GLU A 169 -5.03 -49.59 53.94
N ARG A 170 -5.70 -48.87 54.86
CA ARG A 170 -6.37 -47.60 54.52
C ARG A 170 -5.41 -46.57 53.93
N ARG A 171 -4.20 -46.45 54.48
CA ARG A 171 -3.17 -45.55 53.94
C ARG A 171 -2.67 -45.99 52.58
N SER A 172 -2.57 -47.29 52.31
CA SER A 172 -2.19 -47.83 51.00
C SER A 172 -3.24 -47.45 49.96
N VAL A 173 -4.52 -47.72 50.23
CA VAL A 173 -5.63 -47.39 49.31
C VAL A 173 -5.65 -45.91 48.94
N VAL A 174 -5.45 -45.01 49.93
CA VAL A 174 -5.39 -43.57 49.65
C VAL A 174 -4.17 -43.19 48.79
N LYS A 175 -3.03 -43.87 48.96
CA LYS A 175 -1.86 -43.64 48.11
C LYS A 175 -2.11 -44.13 46.68
N ASP A 176 -2.73 -45.29 46.52
CA ASP A 176 -3.04 -45.85 45.19
C ASP A 176 -4.05 -44.95 44.45
N GLN A 177 -5.06 -44.43 45.15
CA GLN A 177 -5.97 -43.43 44.58
C GLN A 177 -5.25 -42.16 44.12
N LYS A 178 -4.34 -41.62 44.94
CA LYS A 178 -3.54 -40.44 44.55
C LYS A 178 -2.61 -40.72 43.38
N LEU A 179 -2.07 -41.93 43.29
CA LEU A 179 -1.23 -42.34 42.17
C LEU A 179 -2.05 -42.42 40.88
N HIS A 180 -3.25 -43.00 40.93
CA HIS A 180 -4.17 -43.00 39.79
C HIS A 180 -4.62 -41.61 39.36
N GLU A 181 -4.89 -40.71 40.30
CA GLU A 181 -5.18 -39.30 40.00
C GLU A 181 -4.01 -38.62 39.27
N SER A 182 -2.79 -38.79 39.80
CA SER A 182 -1.58 -38.25 39.18
C SER A 182 -1.31 -38.81 37.79
N ASP A 183 -1.59 -40.10 37.56
CA ASP A 183 -1.42 -40.69 36.24
C ASP A 183 -2.44 -40.17 35.22
N ARG A 184 -3.70 -39.93 35.63
CA ARG A 184 -4.69 -39.25 34.78
C ARG A 184 -4.24 -37.83 34.42
N GLU A 185 -3.73 -37.07 35.39
CA GLU A 185 -3.19 -35.74 35.14
C GLU A 185 -2.02 -35.76 34.16
N LYS A 186 -1.11 -36.74 34.28
CA LYS A 186 -0.02 -36.92 33.32
C LYS A 186 -0.52 -37.19 31.92
N ASP A 187 -1.55 -38.01 31.76
CA ASP A 187 -2.09 -38.33 30.44
C ASP A 187 -2.77 -37.12 29.79
N VAL A 188 -3.52 -36.32 30.57
CA VAL A 188 -4.05 -35.02 30.10
C VAL A 188 -2.93 -34.06 29.69
N LEU A 189 -1.83 -34.02 30.45
CA LEU A 189 -0.68 -33.17 30.11
C LEU A 189 0.04 -33.64 28.85
N LYS A 190 0.16 -34.95 28.61
CA LYS A 190 0.74 -35.50 27.38
C LYS A 190 -0.09 -35.12 26.15
N GLU A 191 -1.40 -35.19 26.25
CA GLU A 191 -2.31 -34.78 25.17
C GLU A 191 -2.11 -33.29 24.84
N LYS A 192 -2.08 -32.42 25.86
CA LYS A 192 -1.78 -30.99 25.67
C LYS A 192 -0.42 -30.73 25.04
N ILE A 193 0.60 -31.50 25.41
CA ILE A 193 1.94 -31.39 24.80
C ILE A 193 1.86 -31.74 23.31
N HIS A 194 1.18 -32.83 22.96
CA HIS A 194 1.00 -33.24 21.57
C HIS A 194 0.26 -32.18 20.74
N ASP A 195 -0.79 -31.57 21.29
CA ASP A 195 -1.51 -30.48 20.62
C ASP A 195 -0.65 -29.24 20.39
N LEU A 196 0.17 -28.87 21.39
CA LEU A 196 1.11 -27.77 21.28
C LEU A 196 2.21 -28.06 20.25
N GLU A 197 2.73 -29.28 20.21
CA GLU A 197 3.69 -29.73 19.19
C GLU A 197 3.08 -29.64 17.78
N GLY A 198 1.82 -30.07 17.62
CA GLY A 198 1.08 -29.92 16.38
C GLY A 198 0.92 -28.45 15.95
N THR A 199 0.62 -27.58 16.90
CA THR A 199 0.50 -26.13 16.67
C THR A 199 1.84 -25.51 16.24
N ILE A 200 2.94 -25.87 16.91
CA ILE A 200 4.30 -25.41 16.58
C ILE A 200 4.68 -25.87 15.17
N LEU A 201 4.39 -27.13 14.80
CA LEU A 201 4.64 -27.64 13.46
C LEU A 201 3.84 -26.89 12.39
N HIS A 202 2.58 -26.55 12.67
CA HIS A 202 1.76 -25.76 11.76
C HIS A 202 2.32 -24.35 11.56
N MET A 203 2.61 -23.63 12.64
CA MET A 203 3.23 -22.31 12.59
C MET A 203 4.58 -22.34 11.88
N GLY A 204 5.37 -23.42 12.06
CA GLY A 204 6.63 -23.61 11.33
C GLY A 204 6.44 -23.73 9.81
N LYS A 205 5.40 -24.44 9.36
CA LYS A 205 5.05 -24.54 7.93
C LYS A 205 4.59 -23.19 7.36
N GLU A 206 3.77 -22.45 8.10
CA GLU A 206 3.31 -21.11 7.69
C GLU A 206 4.49 -20.13 7.61
N LYS A 207 5.38 -20.13 8.60
CA LYS A 207 6.62 -19.34 8.57
C LYS A 207 7.44 -19.61 7.31
N HIS A 208 7.66 -20.89 6.97
CA HIS A 208 8.38 -21.25 5.75
C HIS A 208 7.63 -20.89 4.45
N ALA A 209 6.29 -20.88 4.47
CA ALA A 209 5.51 -20.37 3.35
C ALA A 209 5.75 -18.86 3.15
N HIS A 210 5.67 -18.07 4.22
CA HIS A 210 5.92 -16.63 4.17
C HIS A 210 7.37 -16.29 3.81
N GLU A 211 8.36 -17.05 4.28
CA GLU A 211 9.77 -16.88 3.87
C GLU A 211 9.92 -17.03 2.35
N ARG A 212 9.28 -18.04 1.75
CA ARG A 212 9.28 -18.21 0.29
C ARG A 212 8.57 -17.08 -0.46
N GLU A 213 7.51 -16.51 0.11
CA GLU A 213 6.85 -15.33 -0.48
C GLU A 213 7.75 -14.10 -0.42
N ILE A 214 8.43 -13.89 0.70
CA ILE A 214 9.40 -12.80 0.87
C ILE A 214 10.51 -12.90 -0.18
N ASP A 215 11.04 -14.09 -0.43
CA ASP A 215 12.10 -14.28 -1.42
C ASP A 215 11.62 -14.00 -2.85
N LYS A 216 10.38 -14.41 -3.20
CA LYS A 216 9.75 -14.01 -4.48
C LYS A 216 9.63 -12.51 -4.63
N TYR A 217 9.23 -11.79 -3.58
CA TYR A 217 9.13 -10.33 -3.62
C TYR A 217 10.50 -9.65 -3.76
N LYS A 218 11.55 -10.22 -3.16
CA LYS A 218 12.93 -9.72 -3.36
C LYS A 218 13.37 -9.89 -4.81
N GLU A 219 13.11 -11.05 -5.42
CA GLU A 219 13.42 -11.31 -6.84
C GLU A 219 12.69 -10.30 -7.74
N LEU A 220 11.38 -10.12 -7.54
CA LEU A 220 10.58 -9.16 -8.30
C LEU A 220 11.10 -7.72 -8.13
N ALA A 221 11.54 -7.34 -6.92
CA ALA A 221 12.12 -6.03 -6.68
C ALA A 221 13.44 -5.82 -7.44
N VAL A 222 14.27 -6.86 -7.55
CA VAL A 222 15.51 -6.80 -8.35
C VAL A 222 15.19 -6.64 -9.84
N GLU A 223 14.22 -7.39 -10.37
CA GLU A 223 13.78 -7.27 -11.77
C GLU A 223 13.19 -5.89 -12.09
N LEU A 224 12.36 -5.36 -11.19
CA LEU A 224 11.78 -4.02 -11.33
C LEU A 224 12.88 -2.96 -11.34
N ASN A 225 13.86 -3.06 -10.44
CA ASN A 225 14.99 -2.13 -10.42
C ASN A 225 15.82 -2.19 -11.70
N ALA A 226 16.08 -3.38 -12.24
CA ALA A 226 16.77 -3.54 -13.52
C ALA A 226 15.99 -2.87 -14.67
N THR A 227 14.68 -3.02 -14.69
CA THR A 227 13.80 -2.39 -15.68
C THR A 227 13.82 -0.87 -15.57
N ILE A 228 13.73 -0.32 -14.36
CA ILE A 228 13.80 1.13 -14.11
C ILE A 228 15.14 1.70 -14.59
N LEU A 229 16.26 1.01 -14.32
CA LEU A 229 17.58 1.43 -14.79
C LEU A 229 17.66 1.46 -16.32
N HIS A 230 17.13 0.44 -17.00
CA HIS A 230 17.06 0.41 -18.45
C HIS A 230 16.24 1.58 -19.02
N CYS A 231 15.03 1.81 -18.50
CA CYS A 231 14.20 2.92 -18.94
C CYS A 231 14.86 4.29 -18.71
N ASN A 232 15.56 4.47 -17.59
CA ASN A 232 16.29 5.70 -17.30
C ASN A 232 17.42 5.95 -18.32
N GLU A 233 18.14 4.90 -18.69
CA GLU A 233 19.18 4.98 -19.72
C GLU A 233 18.59 5.38 -21.09
N GLU A 234 17.47 4.78 -21.50
CA GLU A 234 16.77 5.18 -22.74
C GLU A 234 16.28 6.63 -22.71
N ILE A 235 15.75 7.10 -21.57
CA ILE A 235 15.34 8.50 -21.38
C ILE A 235 16.54 9.43 -21.50
N LEU A 236 17.69 9.07 -20.93
CA LEU A 236 18.92 9.87 -21.07
C LEU A 236 19.41 9.91 -22.51
N GLN A 237 19.40 8.78 -23.22
CA GLN A 237 19.80 8.71 -24.62
C GLN A 237 18.90 9.54 -25.54
N THR A 238 17.59 9.45 -25.35
CA THR A 238 16.61 10.25 -26.11
C THR A 238 16.76 11.74 -25.82
N ARG A 239 16.93 12.13 -24.54
CA ARG A 239 17.22 13.51 -24.14
C ARG A 239 18.50 14.04 -24.79
N ASN A 240 19.58 13.24 -24.81
CA ASN A 240 20.86 13.61 -25.42
C ASN A 240 20.77 13.71 -26.95
N ARG A 241 19.91 12.91 -27.60
CA ARG A 241 19.63 13.05 -29.04
C ARG A 241 18.89 14.35 -29.34
N ALA A 242 17.80 14.62 -28.62
CA ALA A 242 17.03 15.85 -28.77
C ALA A 242 17.87 17.10 -28.49
N ALA A 243 18.76 17.06 -27.49
CA ALA A 243 19.68 18.16 -27.20
C ALA A 243 20.64 18.45 -28.38
N ARG A 244 21.16 17.41 -29.04
CA ARG A 244 22.02 17.55 -30.23
C ARG A 244 21.25 18.11 -31.42
N GLU A 245 20.04 17.62 -31.67
CA GLU A 245 19.18 18.13 -32.74
C GLU A 245 18.82 19.60 -32.52
N ASN A 246 18.44 19.98 -31.29
CA ASN A 246 18.16 21.36 -30.92
C ASN A 246 19.38 22.28 -31.09
N ALA A 247 20.58 21.82 -30.75
CA ALA A 247 21.81 22.57 -30.99
C ALA A 247 22.04 22.79 -32.49
N GLY A 248 21.84 21.77 -33.32
CA GLY A 248 21.94 21.88 -34.77
C GLY A 248 20.90 22.82 -35.40
N LEU A 249 19.65 22.76 -34.92
CA LEU A 249 18.60 23.68 -35.35
C LEU A 249 18.89 25.12 -34.95
N LYS A 250 19.38 25.35 -33.72
CA LYS A 250 19.79 26.67 -33.24
C LYS A 250 20.86 27.28 -34.15
N GLN A 251 21.90 26.51 -34.50
CA GLN A 251 22.95 26.96 -35.42
C GLN A 251 22.40 27.31 -36.81
N ARG A 252 21.44 26.52 -37.34
CA ARG A 252 20.78 26.81 -38.62
C ARG A 252 19.96 28.10 -38.57
N VAL A 253 19.22 28.33 -37.49
CA VAL A 253 18.45 29.55 -37.27
C VAL A 253 19.37 30.76 -37.24
N GLU A 254 20.48 30.70 -36.49
CA GLU A 254 21.48 31.77 -36.43
C GLU A 254 22.07 32.06 -37.81
N SER A 255 22.42 31.02 -38.60
CA SER A 255 22.92 31.17 -39.96
C SER A 255 21.90 31.84 -40.90
N LEU A 256 20.64 31.42 -40.85
CA LEU A 256 19.56 32.01 -41.66
C LEU A 256 19.26 33.45 -41.26
N GLN A 257 19.36 33.79 -39.98
CA GLN A 257 19.21 35.17 -39.51
C GLN A 257 20.31 36.07 -40.09
N VAL A 258 21.57 35.60 -40.10
CA VAL A 258 22.70 36.33 -40.73
C VAL A 258 22.48 36.52 -42.23
N GLN A 259 21.99 35.49 -42.94
CA GLN A 259 21.66 35.59 -44.37
C GLN A 259 20.53 36.60 -44.62
N LEU A 260 19.46 36.57 -43.80
CA LEU A 260 18.33 37.49 -43.90
C LEU A 260 18.77 38.95 -43.69
N ILE A 261 19.64 39.20 -42.71
CA ILE A 261 20.20 40.54 -42.46
C ILE A 261 20.97 41.02 -43.70
N THR A 262 21.85 40.16 -44.24
CA THR A 262 22.62 40.47 -45.46
C THR A 262 21.72 40.81 -46.65
N GLU A 263 20.69 40.00 -46.91
CA GLU A 263 19.75 40.24 -48.02
C GLU A 263 18.89 41.49 -47.79
N ARG A 264 18.46 41.76 -46.56
CA ARG A 264 17.75 43.02 -46.24
C ARG A 264 18.63 44.23 -46.51
N SER A 265 19.91 44.20 -46.14
CA SER A 265 20.86 45.27 -46.44
C SER A 265 21.07 45.43 -47.95
N ARG A 266 21.11 44.34 -48.71
CA ARG A 266 21.19 44.36 -50.18
C ARG A 266 19.94 45.00 -50.81
N ILE A 267 18.75 44.63 -50.36
CA ILE A 267 17.48 45.22 -50.83
C ILE A 267 17.46 46.72 -50.55
N ALA A 268 17.76 47.14 -49.32
CA ALA A 268 17.80 48.55 -48.95
C ALA A 268 18.78 49.36 -49.81
N TYR A 269 19.94 48.79 -50.13
CA TYR A 269 20.90 49.40 -51.06
C TYR A 269 20.31 49.59 -52.46
N LEU A 270 19.63 48.57 -53.01
CA LEU A 270 18.99 48.63 -54.32
C LEU A 270 17.80 49.60 -54.35
N GLU A 271 17.02 49.68 -53.27
CA GLU A 271 15.91 50.63 -53.13
C GLU A 271 16.41 52.07 -53.09
N LYS A 272 17.51 52.34 -52.39
CA LYS A 272 18.15 53.66 -52.38
C LYS A 272 18.61 54.10 -53.78
N GLN A 273 18.99 53.16 -54.64
CA GLN A 273 19.28 53.45 -56.05
C GLN A 273 18.01 53.71 -56.89
N ARG A 274 16.82 53.29 -56.43
CA ARG A 274 15.54 53.47 -57.12
C ARG A 274 14.78 54.75 -56.70
N THR A 275 15.05 55.33 -55.54
CA THR A 275 14.37 56.56 -55.08
C THR A 275 14.99 57.82 -55.69
N SER A 276 14.64 58.08 -56.95
CA SER A 276 14.52 59.41 -57.55
C SER A 276 13.08 59.58 -58.01
N THR A 277 12.14 59.72 -57.07
CA THR A 277 10.78 60.19 -57.38
C THR A 277 10.24 60.99 -56.20
N HIS A 278 10.34 62.29 -56.37
CA HIS A 278 9.78 63.36 -55.57
C HIS A 278 8.27 63.14 -55.36
N VAL A 279 7.80 63.18 -54.11
CA VAL A 279 6.40 63.50 -53.80
C VAL A 279 6.38 64.98 -53.44
N PRO A 280 5.62 65.83 -54.15
CA PRO A 280 5.49 67.23 -53.79
C PRO A 280 4.53 67.42 -52.61
N ASP A 281 4.93 68.26 -51.68
CA ASP A 281 4.11 68.99 -50.71
C ASP A 281 3.97 70.42 -51.28
N PRO A 282 2.78 71.05 -51.40
CA PRO A 282 1.56 70.92 -50.58
C PRO A 282 0.44 70.07 -51.22
N PRO A 283 -0.65 69.74 -50.48
CA PRO A 283 -1.80 69.00 -51.00
C PRO A 283 -2.49 69.77 -52.14
N ILE A 284 -2.53 69.16 -53.32
CA ILE A 284 -3.01 69.81 -54.53
C ILE A 284 -4.53 69.68 -54.62
N ALA A 285 -5.18 70.83 -54.47
CA ALA A 285 -6.59 71.01 -54.73
C ALA A 285 -6.94 70.54 -56.14
N ASN A 286 -8.19 70.11 -56.29
CA ASN A 286 -8.82 69.38 -57.39
C ASN A 286 -8.71 70.06 -58.78
N GLU A 287 -7.50 70.26 -59.29
CA GLU A 287 -7.25 70.70 -60.66
C GLU A 287 -7.38 69.48 -61.58
N GLN A 288 -8.36 69.52 -62.49
CA GLN A 288 -8.54 68.48 -63.53
C GLN A 288 -7.31 68.29 -64.42
N THR A 289 -6.36 69.23 -64.38
CA THR A 289 -5.12 69.26 -65.15
C THR A 289 -3.90 68.75 -64.37
N TYR A 290 -3.98 68.60 -63.05
CA TYR A 290 -2.81 68.21 -62.26
C TYR A 290 -2.50 66.71 -62.40
N ARG A 291 -1.33 66.40 -62.97
CA ARG A 291 -0.77 65.05 -63.10
C ARG A 291 0.29 64.82 -62.04
N HIS A 292 0.01 63.98 -61.04
CA HIS A 292 0.94 63.72 -59.95
C HIS A 292 2.12 62.84 -60.44
N PRO A 293 3.40 63.27 -60.33
CA PRO A 293 4.58 62.57 -60.87
C PRO A 293 4.80 61.15 -60.33
N SER A 294 4.17 60.81 -59.22
CA SER A 294 4.27 59.51 -58.56
C SER A 294 2.92 58.77 -58.46
N ALA A 295 1.84 59.32 -59.06
CA ALA A 295 0.67 58.51 -59.32
C ALA A 295 1.07 57.42 -60.33
N PRO A 296 0.59 56.18 -60.23
CA PRO A 296 0.75 55.21 -61.31
C PRO A 296 0.15 55.84 -62.58
N HIS A 297 1.03 56.36 -63.45
CA HIS A 297 0.70 57.20 -64.62
C HIS A 297 0.00 56.45 -65.72
N GLU A 298 -0.06 55.15 -65.59
CA GLU A 298 -0.90 54.37 -66.43
C GLU A 298 -2.33 54.56 -65.92
N ARG A 299 -3.08 55.44 -66.61
CA ARG A 299 -4.37 54.96 -67.11
C ARG A 299 -4.06 53.68 -67.88
N ILE A 300 -3.90 52.56 -67.16
CA ILE A 300 -4.21 51.27 -67.72
C ILE A 300 -5.74 51.30 -67.79
N TYR A 301 -6.26 52.08 -68.74
CA TYR A 301 -7.40 51.61 -69.49
C TYR A 301 -6.87 50.39 -70.21
N VAL A 302 -6.77 49.27 -69.48
CA VAL A 302 -6.48 47.98 -70.08
C VAL A 302 -7.78 47.70 -70.82
N PRO A 303 -7.85 47.88 -72.15
CA PRO A 303 -9.09 47.69 -72.89
C PRO A 303 -9.54 46.20 -72.83
N TYR A 304 -8.72 45.37 -72.19
CA TYR A 304 -8.82 43.92 -72.12
C TYR A 304 -8.60 43.37 -70.71
N TRP A 305 -8.54 44.21 -69.66
CA TRP A 305 -8.56 43.68 -68.29
C TRP A 305 -9.98 43.28 -67.97
N LYS A 306 -10.25 42.02 -68.27
CA LYS A 306 -11.34 41.28 -67.66
C LYS A 306 -10.78 40.73 -66.36
N PRO A 307 -11.46 40.92 -65.22
CA PRO A 307 -11.08 40.23 -64.00
C PRO A 307 -10.95 38.73 -64.34
N LYS A 308 -9.83 38.08 -63.95
CA LYS A 308 -9.50 36.70 -64.38
C LYS A 308 -10.61 35.70 -64.06
N ARG A 309 -11.51 36.07 -63.16
CA ARG A 309 -12.81 35.45 -62.93
C ARG A 309 -13.81 36.60 -62.88
N THR A 310 -14.97 36.46 -63.51
CA THR A 310 -16.17 37.21 -63.14
C THR A 310 -16.88 36.38 -62.07
N PRO A 311 -16.71 36.65 -60.76
CA PRO A 311 -17.52 36.00 -59.76
C PRO A 311 -18.99 36.27 -60.06
N VAL A 312 -19.80 35.23 -59.95
CA VAL A 312 -21.26 35.35 -59.95
C VAL A 312 -21.62 36.33 -58.82
N GLY A 313 -22.03 37.55 -59.18
CA GLY A 313 -22.34 38.63 -58.23
C GLY A 313 -21.19 39.59 -57.87
N ALA A 314 -20.00 39.52 -58.50
CA ALA A 314 -18.94 40.51 -58.26
C ALA A 314 -19.17 41.81 -59.02
N GLU A 315 -19.83 42.72 -58.32
CA GLU A 315 -19.80 44.13 -58.63
C GLU A 315 -18.39 44.68 -58.30
N GLY A 316 -17.60 44.97 -59.34
CA GLY A 316 -16.14 45.18 -59.29
C GLY A 316 -15.60 46.36 -58.44
N LYS A 317 -14.87 47.27 -59.08
CA LYS A 317 -14.15 48.39 -58.44
C LYS A 317 -15.07 49.56 -58.12
N VAL A 318 -14.82 50.28 -57.01
CA VAL A 318 -15.38 51.63 -56.84
C VAL A 318 -14.72 52.56 -57.85
N LYS A 319 -15.51 53.26 -58.67
CA LYS A 319 -14.98 54.23 -59.62
C LYS A 319 -14.45 55.46 -58.86
N PRO A 320 -13.26 56.00 -59.20
CA PRO A 320 -12.70 57.19 -58.53
C PRO A 320 -13.65 58.39 -58.44
N LYS A 321 -14.48 58.59 -59.47
CA LYS A 321 -15.51 59.64 -59.51
C LYS A 321 -16.51 59.55 -58.34
N VAL A 322 -16.76 58.35 -57.79
CA VAL A 322 -17.71 58.13 -56.69
C VAL A 322 -17.26 58.83 -55.41
N TYR A 323 -15.95 58.97 -55.18
CA TYR A 323 -15.38 59.67 -54.03
C TYR A 323 -14.69 60.98 -54.40
N GLY A 324 -15.00 61.54 -55.58
CA GLY A 324 -14.51 62.84 -56.02
C GLY A 324 -13.12 62.86 -56.67
N SER A 325 -12.48 61.71 -56.90
CA SER A 325 -11.14 61.64 -57.48
C SER A 325 -11.17 61.64 -59.02
N ASN A 326 -10.18 62.30 -59.63
CA ASN A 326 -10.04 62.53 -61.08
C ASN A 326 -9.43 61.33 -61.86
N ALA A 327 -9.57 60.11 -61.33
CA ALA A 327 -9.07 58.83 -61.89
C ALA A 327 -7.55 58.62 -61.91
N TYR A 328 -6.74 59.64 -61.63
CA TYR A 328 -5.28 59.48 -61.51
C TYR A 328 -4.84 58.93 -60.16
N TRP A 329 -5.70 59.02 -59.14
CA TRP A 329 -5.50 58.44 -57.81
C TRP A 329 -6.63 57.47 -57.49
N ASP A 330 -6.52 56.27 -58.04
CA ASP A 330 -7.45 55.19 -57.81
C ASP A 330 -6.98 54.28 -56.66
N LEU A 331 -7.74 54.25 -55.58
CA LEU A 331 -7.40 53.49 -54.37
C LEU A 331 -7.69 51.99 -54.47
N GLY A 332 -8.19 51.50 -55.61
CA GLY A 332 -8.36 50.06 -55.80
C GLY A 332 -9.48 49.44 -54.97
N LEU A 333 -10.47 50.23 -54.53
CA LEU A 333 -11.45 49.81 -53.53
C LEU A 333 -12.47 48.81 -54.09
N CYS A 334 -12.77 47.75 -53.34
CA CYS A 334 -13.82 46.80 -53.69
C CYS A 334 -15.21 47.45 -53.54
N ARG A 335 -16.03 47.45 -54.60
CA ARG A 335 -17.38 48.06 -54.57
C ARG A 335 -18.30 47.38 -53.58
N VAL A 336 -18.29 46.05 -53.49
CA VAL A 336 -19.10 45.33 -52.49
C VAL A 336 -18.72 45.79 -51.09
N HIS A 337 -17.42 45.89 -50.81
CA HIS A 337 -16.92 46.25 -49.48
C HIS A 337 -17.17 47.72 -49.11
N PHE A 338 -17.01 48.66 -50.06
CA PHE A 338 -17.04 50.10 -49.77
C PHE A 338 -18.30 50.84 -50.24
N ALA A 339 -19.15 50.25 -51.08
CA ALA A 339 -20.34 50.91 -51.62
C ALA A 339 -21.66 50.21 -51.27
N THR A 340 -21.61 48.98 -50.76
CA THR A 340 -22.80 48.18 -50.40
C THR A 340 -22.75 47.72 -48.94
N THR A 341 -23.86 47.23 -48.41
CA THR A 341 -23.94 46.59 -47.08
C THR A 341 -23.33 45.18 -47.05
N GLY A 342 -23.00 44.59 -48.20
CA GLY A 342 -22.42 43.24 -48.30
C GLY A 342 -20.94 43.17 -47.91
N VAL A 343 -20.49 41.97 -47.53
CA VAL A 343 -19.07 41.65 -47.36
C VAL A 343 -18.61 40.85 -48.57
N CYS A 344 -17.53 41.28 -49.22
CA CYS A 344 -16.94 40.53 -50.33
C CYS A 344 -16.44 39.18 -49.83
N ARG A 345 -17.05 38.08 -50.32
CA ARG A 345 -16.67 36.70 -49.94
C ARG A 345 -15.59 36.10 -50.84
N ASN A 346 -15.15 36.84 -51.86
CA ASN A 346 -14.12 36.35 -52.75
C ASN A 346 -12.74 36.53 -52.10
N ILE A 347 -12.19 35.43 -51.59
CA ILE A 347 -10.85 35.36 -50.99
C ILE A 347 -9.72 35.78 -51.94
N HIS A 348 -10.00 35.82 -53.25
CA HIS A 348 -9.08 36.25 -54.31
C HIS A 348 -9.58 37.51 -55.02
N CYS A 349 -10.38 38.34 -54.34
CA CYS A 349 -10.76 39.62 -54.90
C CYS A 349 -9.52 40.51 -55.02
N GLU A 350 -9.28 40.99 -56.24
CA GLU A 350 -8.11 41.79 -56.61
C GLU A 350 -8.20 43.25 -56.15
N TYR A 351 -9.35 43.65 -55.62
CA TYR A 351 -9.59 44.96 -55.05
C TYR A 351 -9.39 44.92 -53.54
N ARG A 352 -8.98 46.04 -52.98
CA ARG A 352 -8.70 46.17 -51.55
C ARG A 352 -9.98 46.06 -50.72
N HIS A 353 -9.85 45.41 -49.56
CA HIS A 353 -10.88 45.31 -48.51
C HIS A 353 -10.44 45.93 -47.19
N ASP A 354 -9.16 46.28 -47.03
CA ASP A 354 -8.67 46.84 -45.76
C ASP A 354 -9.24 48.23 -45.54
N VAL A 355 -9.49 48.57 -44.27
CA VAL A 355 -9.95 49.89 -43.84
C VAL A 355 -9.04 50.98 -44.42
N LEU A 356 -9.64 52.13 -44.78
CA LEU A 356 -8.90 53.29 -45.25
C LEU A 356 -7.97 53.79 -44.16
N THR A 357 -6.69 53.98 -44.50
CA THR A 357 -5.70 54.56 -43.59
C THR A 357 -6.01 56.04 -43.34
N SER A 358 -5.47 56.61 -42.26
CA SER A 358 -5.64 58.04 -41.95
C SER A 358 -5.24 58.95 -43.12
N LEU A 359 -4.17 58.60 -43.83
CA LEU A 359 -3.70 59.37 -45.00
C LEU A 359 -4.71 59.35 -46.15
N GLU A 360 -5.32 58.19 -46.42
CA GLU A 360 -6.32 58.04 -47.48
C GLU A 360 -7.63 58.75 -47.15
N ARG A 361 -8.01 58.74 -45.87
CA ARG A 361 -9.16 59.52 -45.39
C ARG A 361 -8.90 61.02 -45.52
N SER A 362 -7.71 61.50 -45.15
CA SER A 362 -7.32 62.90 -45.39
C SER A 362 -7.30 63.27 -46.87
N TYR A 363 -6.84 62.36 -47.74
CA TYR A 363 -6.92 62.54 -49.18
C TYR A 363 -8.36 62.63 -49.67
N MET A 364 -9.26 61.76 -49.21
CA MET A 364 -10.68 61.87 -49.60
C MET A 364 -11.32 63.16 -49.10
N ASP A 365 -11.02 63.61 -47.88
CA ASP A 365 -11.54 64.87 -47.36
C ASP A 365 -11.08 66.09 -48.18
N SER A 366 -9.84 66.06 -48.70
CA SER A 366 -9.31 67.13 -49.56
C SER A 366 -9.97 67.20 -50.95
N LEU A 367 -10.70 66.16 -51.37
CA LEU A 367 -11.49 66.15 -52.62
C LEU A 367 -12.82 66.92 -52.50
N GLY A 368 -13.13 67.45 -51.31
CA GLY A 368 -14.31 68.27 -51.05
C GLY A 368 -15.55 67.45 -50.68
N GLU A 369 -16.73 68.00 -50.98
CA GLU A 369 -18.03 67.39 -50.63
C GLU A 369 -18.18 65.93 -51.09
N PRO A 370 -17.80 65.54 -52.34
CA PRO A 370 -17.96 64.15 -52.78
C PRO A 370 -17.11 63.15 -51.99
N GLY A 371 -15.93 63.56 -51.53
CA GLY A 371 -15.04 62.71 -50.74
C GLY A 371 -15.53 62.56 -49.30
N ARG A 372 -16.01 63.65 -48.68
CA ARG A 372 -16.64 63.62 -47.34
C ARG A 372 -17.91 62.78 -47.30
N ASP A 373 -18.76 62.90 -48.31
CA ASP A 373 -19.98 62.09 -48.44
C ASP A 373 -19.65 60.60 -48.54
N PHE A 374 -18.61 60.28 -49.32
CA PHE A 374 -18.14 58.91 -49.46
C PHE A 374 -17.58 58.34 -48.16
N LEU A 375 -16.77 59.11 -47.42
CA LEU A 375 -16.26 58.72 -46.10
C LEU A 375 -17.40 58.47 -45.10
N THR A 376 -18.36 59.40 -45.02
CA THR A 376 -19.53 59.28 -44.15
C THR A 376 -20.32 58.01 -44.46
N ARG A 377 -20.51 57.72 -45.75
CA ARG A 377 -21.17 56.50 -46.21
C ARG A 377 -20.39 55.25 -45.85
N ILE A 378 -19.06 55.23 -46.04
CA ILE A 378 -18.24 54.06 -45.67
C ILE A 378 -18.29 53.82 -44.17
N ASP A 379 -18.16 54.86 -43.35
CA ASP A 379 -18.19 54.72 -41.89
C ASP A 379 -19.52 54.17 -41.39
N TYR A 380 -20.63 54.54 -42.05
CA TYR A 380 -21.92 53.94 -41.80
C TYR A 380 -21.95 52.46 -42.20
N LEU A 381 -21.45 52.13 -43.40
CA LEU A 381 -21.40 50.75 -43.89
C LEU A 381 -20.48 49.85 -43.04
N PHE A 382 -19.36 50.36 -42.55
CA PHE A 382 -18.42 49.62 -41.71
C PHE A 382 -19.01 49.37 -40.32
N ARG A 383 -19.74 50.33 -39.76
CA ARG A 383 -20.50 50.12 -38.52
C ARG A 383 -21.54 49.02 -38.68
N LEU A 384 -22.30 49.01 -39.77
CA LEU A 384 -23.27 47.95 -40.06
C LEU A 384 -22.62 46.55 -40.23
N LYS A 385 -21.35 46.51 -40.66
CA LYS A 385 -20.59 45.26 -40.86
C LYS A 385 -19.81 44.83 -39.61
N GLY A 386 -19.76 45.65 -38.56
CA GLY A 386 -18.90 45.41 -37.39
C GLY A 386 -17.40 45.53 -37.70
N LEU A 387 -17.03 46.36 -38.68
CA LEU A 387 -15.65 46.60 -39.14
C LEU A 387 -15.14 48.02 -38.80
N ALA A 388 -15.95 48.82 -38.10
CA ALA A 388 -15.66 50.21 -37.77
C ALA A 388 -14.76 50.36 -36.53
#